data_AF-A0A1F6NA11-F1
#
_entry.id   AF-A0A1F6NA11-F1
#
_cell.length_a   1.000
_cell.length_b   1.000
_cell.length_c   1.000
_cell.angle_alpha   90.00
_cell.angle_beta   90.00
_cell.angle_gamma   90.00
#
_symmetry.space_group_name_H-M   'P 1'
#
loop_
_entity.id
_entity.type
_entity.pdbx_description
1 polymer ?
#
loop_
_entity_poly.entity_id
_entity_poly.type
_entity_poly.pdbx_seq_one_letter_code
_entity_poly.pdbx_strand_id
1 'polypeptide(L)' 'MTFFADETTNRGLASADEETRKRVASMGGSAPHPRGRGMQNVNPERRRQIASLGGKARHTKG' A
#
# COMPACT_ATOMS: atom_id res chain seq x y z
N MET A 1 -34.64 6.76 20.83
CA MET A 1 -33.56 5.77 20.91
C MET A 1 -32.37 6.33 20.14
N THR A 2 -31.38 6.91 20.83
CA THR A 2 -30.18 7.46 20.19
C THR A 2 -29.20 6.32 19.92
N PHE A 3 -28.97 5.98 18.65
CA PHE A 3 -27.95 5.00 18.27
C PHE A 3 -26.59 5.71 18.23
N PHE A 4 -25.79 5.52 19.28
CA PHE A 4 -24.38 5.88 19.34
C PHE A 4 -23.55 4.59 19.25
N ALA A 5 -22.74 4.48 18.19
CA ALA A 5 -21.39 3.93 18.14
C ALA A 5 -21.14 3.30 16.77
N ASP A 6 -20.31 4.01 16.00
CA ASP A 6 -19.54 3.50 14.88
C ASP A 6 -18.63 2.36 15.38
N GLU A 7 -19.05 1.11 15.20
CA GLU A 7 -18.13 -0.01 15.26
C GLU A 7 -17.98 -0.53 13.84
N THR A 8 -16.87 -0.16 13.20
CA THR A 8 -16.35 -0.85 12.02
C THR A 8 -16.25 -2.33 12.36
N THR A 9 -17.32 -3.07 12.07
CA THR A 9 -17.40 -4.50 12.33
C THR A 9 -16.20 -5.13 11.67
N ASN A 10 -15.26 -5.65 12.45
CA ASN A 10 -14.15 -6.44 11.93
C ASN A 10 -14.81 -7.55 11.11
N ARG A 11 -14.79 -7.42 9.79
CA ARG A 11 -15.34 -8.36 8.83
C ARG A 11 -14.25 -8.66 7.80
N GLY A 12 -14.26 -9.88 7.28
CA GLY A 12 -13.26 -10.32 6.30
C GLY A 12 -11.87 -10.47 6.92
N LEU A 13 -10.83 -10.08 6.19
CA LEU A 13 -9.43 -10.29 6.61
C LEU A 13 -9.08 -9.54 7.90
N ALA A 14 -9.79 -8.45 8.23
CA ALA A 14 -9.60 -7.71 9.47
C ALA A 14 -9.94 -8.53 10.73
N SER A 15 -10.84 -9.52 10.63
CA SER A 15 -11.21 -10.42 11.73
C SER A 15 -10.35 -11.68 11.81
N ALA A 16 -9.50 -11.91 10.81
CA ALA A 16 -8.69 -13.11 10.76
C ALA A 16 -7.58 -13.08 11.82
N ASP A 17 -7.14 -14.26 12.24
CA ASP A 17 -6.02 -14.41 13.15
C ASP A 17 -4.73 -13.78 12.57
N GLU A 18 -3.79 -13.48 13.46
CA GLU A 18 -2.53 -12.81 13.13
C GLU A 18 -1.72 -13.58 12.06
N GLU A 19 -1.74 -14.91 12.09
CA GLU A 19 -1.03 -15.76 11.13
C GLU A 19 -1.66 -15.63 9.74
N THR A 20 -2.98 -15.75 9.66
CA THR A 20 -3.73 -15.59 8.41
C THR A 20 -3.55 -14.19 7.82
N ARG A 21 -3.62 -13.12 8.63
CA ARG A 21 -3.38 -11.74 8.18
C ARG A 21 -1.98 -11.59 7.59
N LYS A 22 -0.96 -12.11 8.29
CA LYS A 22 0.45 -12.06 7.83
C LYS A 22 0.66 -12.86 6.54
N ARG A 23 0.09 -14.06 6.44
CA ARG A 23 0.17 -14.90 5.24
C ARG A 23 -0.44 -14.18 4.03
N VAL A 24 -1.63 -13.62 4.16
CA VAL A 24 -2.31 -12.93 3.06
C VAL A 24 -1.58 -11.65 2.64
N ALA A 25 -1.13 -10.83 3.60
CA ALA A 25 -0.31 -9.65 3.30
C ALA A 25 1.00 -10.03 2.58
N SER A 26 1.63 -11.13 3.01
CA SER A 26 2.87 -11.63 2.41
C SER A 26 2.65 -12.14 0.98
N MET A 27 1.48 -12.73 0.66
CA MET A 27 1.18 -13.17 -0.71
C MET A 27 1.06 -11.98 -1.68
N GLY A 28 0.41 -10.88 -1.26
CA GLY A 28 0.36 -9.65 -2.07
C GLY A 28 1.75 -9.04 -2.30
N GLY A 29 2.63 -9.16 -1.32
CA GLY A 29 4.02 -8.71 -1.40
C GLY A 29 5.00 -9.72 -2.00
N SER A 30 4.64 -10.98 -2.22
CA SER A 30 5.56 -12.05 -2.64
C SER A 30 5.32 -12.54 -4.07
N ALA A 31 4.40 -11.92 -4.81
CA ALA A 31 4.21 -12.22 -6.22
C ALA A 31 5.56 -12.17 -6.95
N PRO A 32 5.99 -13.26 -7.61
CA PRO A 32 7.26 -13.29 -8.31
C PRO A 32 7.20 -12.30 -9.47
N HIS A 33 7.94 -11.20 -9.36
CA HIS A 33 8.09 -10.22 -10.43
C HIS A 33 9.37 -10.54 -11.21
N PRO A 34 9.28 -11.20 -12.39
CA PRO A 34 10.45 -11.66 -13.14
C PRO A 34 11.34 -10.51 -13.65
N ARG A 35 10.91 -9.25 -13.55
CA ARG A 35 11.66 -8.08 -14.04
C ARG A 35 11.98 -7.06 -12.95
N GLY A 36 11.80 -7.39 -11.66
CA GLY A 36 12.01 -6.44 -10.55
C GLY A 36 10.72 -5.73 -10.10
N ARG A 37 10.78 -4.99 -9.00
CA ARG A 37 9.58 -4.40 -8.35
C ARG A 37 9.54 -2.89 -8.49
N GLY A 38 8.33 -2.33 -8.68
CA GLY A 38 8.09 -0.89 -8.65
C GLY A 38 9.08 -0.09 -9.51
N MET A 39 9.85 0.80 -8.87
CA MET A 39 10.80 1.71 -9.53
C MET A 39 12.02 1.02 -10.15
N GLN A 40 12.30 -0.23 -9.80
CA GLN A 40 13.43 -0.99 -10.36
C GLN A 40 13.22 -1.29 -11.85
N ASN A 41 11.96 -1.47 -12.27
CA ASN A 41 11.54 -1.74 -13.65
C ASN A 41 11.42 -0.48 -14.52
N VAL A 42 11.41 0.69 -13.90
CA VAL A 42 11.21 1.96 -14.59
C VAL A 42 12.56 2.40 -15.17
N ASN A 43 12.55 2.92 -16.41
CA ASN A 43 13.77 3.48 -16.99
C ASN A 43 14.32 4.64 -16.12
N PRO A 44 15.62 4.96 -16.19
CA PRO A 44 16.23 5.96 -15.31
C PRO A 44 15.59 7.35 -15.42
N GLU A 45 15.16 7.75 -16.62
CA GLU A 45 14.52 9.05 -16.88
C GLU A 45 13.18 9.19 -16.18
N ARG A 46 12.32 8.17 -16.28
CA ARG A 46 11.00 8.17 -15.65
C ARG A 46 11.11 8.03 -14.13
N ARG A 47 12.15 7.36 -13.60
CA ARG A 47 12.47 7.42 -12.17
C ARG A 47 12.76 8.85 -11.70
N ARG A 48 13.58 9.60 -12.45
CA ARG A 48 13.88 11.01 -12.14
C ARG A 48 12.62 11.88 -12.20
N GLN A 49 11.77 11.67 -13.19
CA GLN A 49 10.50 12.39 -13.30
C GLN A 49 9.58 12.13 -12.10
N ILE A 50 9.41 10.87 -11.70
CA ILE A 50 8.59 10.49 -10.55
C ILE A 50 9.14 11.09 -9.25
N ALA A 51 10.46 11.05 -9.04
CA ALA A 51 11.10 11.67 -7.88
C ALA A 51 10.88 13.19 -7.85
N SER A 52 10.99 13.85 -9.01
CA SER A 52 10.71 15.29 -9.16
C SER A 52 9.26 15.62 -8.81
N LEU A 53 8.30 14.84 -9.31
CA LEU A 53 6.87 15.02 -8.99
C LEU A 53 6.59 14.82 -7.50
N GLY A 54 7.19 13.82 -6.86
CA GLY A 54 7.09 13.60 -5.42
C GLY A 54 7.66 14.75 -4.59
N GLY A 55 8.81 15.30 -4.99
CA GLY A 55 9.39 16.47 -4.34
C GLY A 55 8.52 17.72 -4.45
N LYS A 56 7.94 17.97 -5.64
CA LYS A 56 7.00 19.08 -5.86
C LYS A 56 5.72 18.92 -5.05
N ALA A 57 5.17 17.70 -4.96
CA ALA A 57 3.99 17.40 -4.16
C ALA A 57 4.20 17.65 -2.66
N ARG A 58 5.43 17.49 -2.16
CA ARG A 58 5.78 17.81 -0.77
C ARG A 58 5.87 19.32 -0.53
N HIS A 59 6.15 20.10 -1.57
CA HIS A 59 6.28 21.56 -1.49
C HIS A 59 4.95 22.31 -1.58
N THR A 60 3.86 21.65 -1.98
CA THR A 60 2.52 22.26 -2.10
C THR A 60 1.60 21.99 -0.91
N LYS A 61 2.06 21.23 0.10
CA LYS A 61 1.35 20.93 1.35
C LYS A 61 2.18 21.25 2.60
N GLY A 62 3.12 22.19 2.49
CA GLY A 62 3.88 22.74 3.61
C GLY A 62 3.41 24.16 3.93
#